data_AF-A0A6C0IH86-F1
#
_entry.id   AF-A0A6C0IH86-F1
#
_cell.length_a   1.000
_cell.length_b   1.000
_cell.length_c   1.000
_cell.angle_alpha   90.00
_cell.angle_beta   90.00
_cell.angle_gamma   90.00
#
_symmetry.space_group_name_H-M   'P 1'
#
loop_
_entity.id
_entity.type
_entity.pdbx_description
1 polymer ?
#
loop_
_entity_poly.entity_id
_entity_poly.type
_entity_poly.pdbx_seq_one_letter_code
_entity_poly.pdbx_strand_id
1 'polypeptide(L)'
;MATHTKRRKSVTRGWRKQAPGKHQRTTMRKRCGKKCFLGAKGRFPICKKQTCKVDKRGVYAAFIRARQWGHSAIAKKAKKTLRKIRSMTQKRQ
;
A
#
# COMPACT_ATOMS: atom_id res chain seq x y z
N MET A 1 26.23 -29.26 -5.13
CA MET A 1 25.86 -28.30 -4.06
C MET A 1 24.74 -27.39 -4.57
N ALA A 2 23.48 -27.64 -4.22
CA ALA A 2 22.38 -26.77 -4.61
C ALA A 2 22.34 -25.55 -3.68
N THR A 3 22.69 -24.38 -4.19
CA THR A 3 22.56 -23.12 -3.44
C THR A 3 21.07 -22.81 -3.26
N HIS A 4 20.55 -22.97 -2.04
CA HIS A 4 19.22 -22.50 -1.68
C HIS A 4 19.18 -20.96 -1.78
N THR A 5 18.93 -20.44 -2.98
CA THR A 5 18.66 -19.02 -3.18
C THR A 5 17.32 -18.71 -2.52
N LYS A 6 17.39 -18.05 -1.36
CA LYS A 6 16.23 -17.62 -0.56
C LYS A 6 15.33 -16.72 -1.42
N ARG A 7 14.34 -17.30 -2.11
CA ARG A 7 13.37 -16.57 -2.96
C ARG A 7 12.78 -15.42 -2.12
N ARG A 8 13.10 -14.18 -2.51
CA ARG A 8 12.62 -12.99 -1.82
C ARG A 8 11.09 -12.97 -1.91
N LYS A 9 10.42 -13.22 -0.79
CA LYS A 9 8.96 -13.15 -0.66
C LYS A 9 8.47 -11.79 -1.17
N SER A 10 7.49 -11.78 -2.07
CA SER A 10 6.93 -10.54 -2.63
C SER A 10 6.54 -9.55 -1.52
N VAL A 11 6.86 -8.27 -1.71
CA VAL A 11 6.60 -7.18 -0.75
C VAL A 11 5.09 -7.05 -0.46
N THR A 12 4.24 -7.43 -1.40
CA THR A 12 2.78 -7.37 -1.27
C THR A 12 2.17 -8.70 -0.79
N ARG A 13 2.99 -9.71 -0.46
CA ARG A 13 2.50 -11.02 -0.03
C ARG A 13 1.64 -10.89 1.23
N GLY A 14 0.45 -11.49 1.19
CA GLY A 14 -0.54 -11.42 2.26
C GLY A 14 -1.33 -10.11 2.34
N TRP A 15 -1.04 -9.11 1.49
CA TRP A 15 -1.79 -7.85 1.45
C TRP A 15 -3.27 -8.09 1.16
N ARG A 16 -3.62 -9.04 0.28
CA ARG A 16 -5.02 -9.39 -0.03
C ARG A 16 -5.87 -9.67 1.22
N LYS A 17 -5.32 -10.34 2.24
CA LYS A 17 -6.02 -10.67 3.50
C LYS A 17 -6.22 -9.44 4.40
N GLN A 18 -5.33 -8.44 4.27
CA GLN A 18 -5.31 -7.22 5.08
C GLN A 18 -5.94 -6.02 4.36
N ALA A 19 -6.10 -6.10 3.04
CA ALA A 19 -6.68 -5.05 2.23
C ALA A 19 -8.18 -4.92 2.55
N PRO A 20 -8.72 -3.69 2.58
CA PRO A 20 -10.15 -3.49 2.79
C PRO A 20 -10.96 -3.98 1.58
N GLY A 21 -12.04 -4.69 1.86
CA GLY A 21 -13.06 -5.09 0.87
C GLY A 21 -13.91 -3.90 0.37
N LYS A 22 -14.81 -4.14 -0.60
CA LYS A 22 -15.59 -3.07 -1.25
C LYS A 22 -16.39 -2.21 -0.26
N HIS A 23 -17.21 -2.84 0.58
CA HIS A 23 -17.99 -2.14 1.60
C HIS A 23 -17.08 -1.42 2.62
N GLN A 24 -16.04 -2.12 3.09
CA GLN A 24 -15.06 -1.56 4.03
C GLN A 24 -14.35 -0.33 3.47
N ARG A 25 -14.06 -0.27 2.17
CA ARG A 25 -13.45 0.93 1.54
C ARG A 25 -14.36 2.14 1.65
N THR A 26 -15.67 1.97 1.49
CA THR A 26 -16.65 3.07 1.64
C THR A 26 -16.69 3.56 3.07
N THR A 27 -16.81 2.65 4.04
CA THR A 27 -16.83 3.00 5.48
C THR A 27 -15.51 3.64 5.93
N MET A 28 -14.38 3.07 5.53
CA MET A 28 -13.06 3.63 5.83
C MET A 28 -12.81 4.96 5.14
N ARG A 29 -13.42 5.22 3.98
CA ARG A 29 -13.34 6.54 3.34
C ARG A 29 -14.06 7.60 4.17
N LYS A 30 -15.20 7.26 4.79
CA LYS A 30 -15.90 8.15 5.73
C LYS A 30 -15.08 8.39 7.01
N ARG A 31 -14.50 7.32 7.58
CA ARG A 31 -13.77 7.37 8.87
C ARG A 31 -12.35 7.93 8.77
N CYS A 32 -11.55 7.46 7.82
CA CYS A 32 -10.12 7.80 7.69
C CYS A 32 -9.85 8.87 6.61
N GLY A 33 -10.82 9.16 5.75
CA GLY A 33 -10.69 10.14 4.69
C GLY A 33 -9.63 9.81 3.63
N LYS A 34 -9.08 10.88 3.03
CA LYS A 34 -8.09 10.82 1.94
C LYS A 34 -6.72 10.28 2.38
N LYS A 35 -6.46 10.17 3.70
CA LYS A 35 -5.19 9.68 4.24
C LYS A 35 -4.91 8.22 3.86
N CYS A 36 -5.95 7.41 3.76
CA CYS A 36 -5.84 5.96 3.52
C CYS A 36 -6.07 5.52 2.08
N PHE A 37 -6.38 6.47 1.19
CA PHE A 37 -6.74 6.19 -0.20
C PHE A 37 -6.04 7.15 -1.14
N LEU A 38 -5.16 6.62 -1.98
CA LEU A 38 -4.47 7.42 -2.99
C LEU A 38 -5.33 7.51 -4.25
N GLY A 39 -6.13 8.57 -4.40
CA GLY A 39 -6.93 8.82 -5.59
C GLY A 39 -8.44 8.71 -5.38
N ALA A 40 -9.21 8.87 -6.45
CA ALA A 40 -10.66 8.97 -6.39
C ALA A 40 -11.34 7.64 -6.01
N LYS A 41 -12.47 7.74 -5.30
CA LYS A 41 -13.40 6.64 -4.99
C LYS A 41 -12.81 5.46 -4.21
N GLY A 42 -11.66 5.61 -3.54
CA GLY A 42 -11.10 4.55 -2.69
C GLY A 42 -10.50 3.37 -3.47
N ARG A 43 -10.11 3.57 -4.74
CA ARG A 43 -9.57 2.53 -5.61
C ARG A 43 -8.21 1.99 -5.15
N PHE A 44 -7.40 2.83 -4.52
CA PHE A 44 -6.04 2.49 -4.06
C PHE A 44 -5.92 2.58 -2.53
N PRO A 45 -6.34 1.54 -1.80
CA PRO A 45 -6.17 1.49 -0.35
C PRO A 45 -4.70 1.32 0.02
N ILE A 46 -4.22 2.16 0.94
CA ILE A 46 -2.88 2.07 1.53
C ILE A 46 -2.89 1.73 3.02
N CYS A 47 -4.06 1.79 3.67
CA CYS A 47 -4.24 1.38 5.07
C CYS A 47 -4.81 -0.03 5.16
N LYS A 48 -4.49 -0.73 6.27
CA LYS A 48 -5.09 -2.05 6.56
C LYS A 48 -6.57 -1.90 6.88
N LYS A 49 -7.36 -2.93 6.54
CA LYS A 49 -8.78 -3.04 6.91
C LYS A 49 -8.97 -2.73 8.39
N GLN A 50 -10.05 -2.03 8.72
CA GLN A 50 -10.42 -1.61 10.09
C GLN A 50 -9.45 -0.63 10.78
N THR A 51 -8.37 -0.19 10.13
CA THR A 51 -7.42 0.77 10.71
C THR A 51 -7.22 1.98 9.81
N CYS A 52 -6.91 3.14 10.39
CA CYS A 52 -6.46 4.31 9.62
C CYS A 52 -4.92 4.42 9.54
N LYS A 53 -4.22 3.28 9.68
CA LYS A 53 -2.75 3.22 9.70
C LYS A 53 -2.22 2.76 8.34
N VAL A 54 -1.31 3.55 7.78
CA VAL A 54 -0.67 3.27 6.49
C VAL A 54 0.26 2.07 6.64
N ASP A 55 0.15 1.10 5.74
CA ASP A 55 1.03 -0.07 5.72
C ASP A 55 1.89 -0.05 4.45
N LYS A 56 3.19 -0.34 4.61
CA LYS A 56 4.17 -0.34 3.51
C LYS A 56 3.76 -1.30 2.37
N ARG A 57 3.18 -2.45 2.69
CA ARG A 57 2.68 -3.44 1.71
C ARG A 57 1.52 -2.87 0.92
N GLY A 58 0.63 -2.12 1.59
CA GLY A 58 -0.50 -1.44 0.96
C GLY A 58 -0.08 -0.33 0.02
N VAL A 59 0.90 0.48 0.41
CA VAL A 59 1.46 1.51 -0.47
C VAL A 59 2.15 0.87 -1.68
N TYR A 60 2.86 -0.24 -1.50
CA TYR A 60 3.50 -0.98 -2.60
C TYR A 60 2.46 -1.59 -3.56
N ALA A 61 1.37 -2.15 -3.02
CA ALA A 61 0.26 -2.68 -3.82
C ALA A 61 -0.44 -1.57 -4.61
N ALA A 62 -0.66 -0.40 -3.99
CA ALA A 62 -1.22 0.78 -4.66
C ALA A 62 -0.30 1.26 -5.78
N PHE A 63 1.02 1.30 -5.57
CA PHE A 63 2.00 1.65 -6.59
C PHE A 63 1.96 0.71 -7.80
N ILE A 64 1.96 -0.61 -7.57
CA ILE A 64 1.91 -1.61 -8.64
C ILE A 64 0.61 -1.46 -9.45
N ARG A 65 -0.54 -1.40 -8.77
CA ARG A 65 -1.85 -1.27 -9.43
C ARG A 65 -1.98 0.04 -10.20
N ALA A 66 -1.47 1.14 -9.64
CA ALA A 66 -1.49 2.42 -10.32
C ALA A 66 -0.66 2.40 -11.61
N ARG A 67 0.46 1.68 -11.64
CA ARG A 67 1.24 1.49 -12.87
C ARG A 67 0.54 0.61 -13.90
N GLN A 68 -0.07 -0.50 -13.45
CA GLN A 68 -0.82 -1.40 -14.33
C GLN A 68 -2.00 -0.70 -15.02
N TRP A 69 -2.67 0.22 -14.33
CA TRP A 69 -3.84 0.92 -14.84
C TRP A 69 -3.52 2.31 -15.44
N GLY A 70 -2.24 2.61 -15.70
CA GLY A 70 -1.85 3.89 -16.32
C GLY A 70 -2.01 5.13 -15.44
N HIS A 71 -2.27 5.00 -14.13
CA HIS A 71 -2.41 6.12 -13.20
C HIS A 71 -1.05 6.64 -12.69
N SER A 72 -0.29 7.27 -13.59
CA SER A 72 1.06 7.78 -13.33
C SER A 72 1.15 8.74 -12.13
N ALA A 73 0.17 9.64 -11.97
CA ALA A 73 0.10 10.57 -10.83
C ALA A 73 -0.04 9.85 -9.48
N ILE A 74 -0.85 8.79 -9.42
CA ILE A 74 -1.05 7.99 -8.21
C ILE A 74 0.21 7.16 -7.92
N ALA A 75 0.84 6.60 -8.95
CA ALA A 75 2.10 5.87 -8.82
C ALA A 75 3.22 6.78 -8.26
N LYS A 76 3.34 8.02 -8.76
CA LYS A 76 4.28 9.01 -8.23
C LYS A 76 4.00 9.32 -6.75
N LYS A 77 2.73 9.54 -6.37
CA LYS A 77 2.34 9.76 -4.96
C LYS A 77 2.69 8.55 -4.07
N ALA A 78 2.35 7.34 -4.49
CA ALA A 78 2.67 6.11 -3.75
C ALA A 78 4.19 5.92 -3.58
N LYS A 79 4.98 6.19 -4.62
CA LYS A 79 6.46 6.15 -4.56
C LYS A 79 7.02 7.16 -3.56
N LYS A 80 6.48 8.39 -3.52
CA LYS A 80 6.85 9.41 -2.52
C LYS A 80 6.52 8.95 -1.10
N THR A 81 5.33 8.36 -0.89
CA THR A 81 4.95 7.78 0.40
C THR A 81 5.88 6.64 0.82
N LEU A 82 6.25 5.73 -0.10
CA LEU A 82 7.22 4.66 0.19
C LEU A 82 8.59 5.20 0.61
N ARG A 83 9.09 6.25 -0.05
CA ARG A 83 10.35 6.91 0.32
C ARG A 83 10.27 7.48 1.73
N LYS A 84 9.18 8.18 2.07
CA LYS A 84 8.94 8.74 3.42
C LYS A 84 8.87 7.65 4.50
N ILE A 85 8.21 6.53 4.22
CA ILE A 85 8.17 5.39 5.15
C ILE A 85 9.57 4.79 5.32
N ARG A 86 10.33 4.65 4.24
CA ARG A 86 11.69 4.08 4.27
C ARG A 86 12.66 4.96 5.07
N SER A 87 12.63 6.28 4.89
CA SER A 87 13.47 7.20 5.67
C SER A 87 13.11 7.20 7.16
N MET A 88 11.83 7.01 7.51
CA MET A 88 11.42 6.83 8.91
C MET A 88 11.89 5.50 9.52
N THR A 89 12.12 4.47 8.73
CA THR A 89 12.53 3.15 9.23
C THR A 89 14.03 3.07 9.50
N GLN A 90 14.85 3.91 8.84
CA GLN A 90 16.32 3.95 9.01
C GLN A 90 16.81 4.77 10.21
N LYS A 91 15.92 5.49 10.91
CA LYS A 91 16.25 6.22 12.16
C LYS A 91 15.96 5.43 13.45
N ARG A 92 15.71 4.13 13.34
CA ARG A 92 15.63 3.21 14.49
C ARG A 92 16.85 2.30 14.46
N GLN A 93 18.02 2.88 14.67
CA GLN A 93 19.30 2.26 15.03
C GLN A 93 20.16 3.36 15.65
#